data_AF-A0A1D6IT27-F1
#
_entry.id   AF-A0A1D6IT27-F1
#
_cell.length_a   1.000
_cell.length_b   1.000
_cell.length_c   1.000
_cell.angle_alpha   90.00
_cell.angle_beta   90.00
_cell.angle_gamma   90.00
#
_symmetry.space_group_name_H-M   'P 1'
#
loop_
_entity.id
_entity.type
_entity.pdbx_description
1 polymer ?
#
loop_
_entity_poly.entity_id
_entity_poly.type
_entity_poly.pdbx_seq_one_letter_code
_entity_poly.pdbx_strand_id
1 'polypeptide(L)'
;MLSSQIRATSQQDISRARLWFFEGKKKILLYSERSHFYHRYKIRGTKHLLVYSLPGRKEFYPELVNMLGESENRKCNVLFSRLDLLKLERIVGKSSARRLISSEKGMFVFC
;
A
#
# COMPACT_ATOMS: atom_id res chain seq x y z
N MET A 1 -25.49 13.60 -23.05
CA MET A 1 -25.61 13.36 -21.58
C MET A 1 -24.72 12.19 -21.18
N LEU A 2 -23.40 12.38 -21.10
CA LEU A 2 -22.48 11.37 -20.57
C LEU A 2 -22.01 11.88 -19.21
N SER A 3 -22.85 11.67 -18.19
CA SER A 3 -22.39 11.80 -16.81
C SER A 3 -21.45 10.63 -16.53
N SER A 4 -20.16 10.92 -16.63
CA SER A 4 -19.09 10.18 -15.99
C SER A 4 -19.38 10.05 -14.49
N GLN A 5 -20.17 9.03 -14.12
CA GLN A 5 -20.26 8.55 -12.75
C GLN A 5 -18.88 8.00 -12.41
N ILE A 6 -18.08 8.83 -11.73
CA ILE A 6 -17.03 8.37 -10.83
C ILE A 6 -17.74 7.47 -9.81
N ARG A 7 -17.81 6.18 -10.14
CA ARG A 7 -18.65 5.19 -9.46
C ARG A 7 -18.10 5.03 -8.04
N ALA A 8 -18.75 5.66 -7.07
CA ALA A 8 -18.53 5.35 -5.67
C ALA A 8 -18.93 3.88 -5.47
N THR A 9 -17.94 3.02 -5.22
CA THR A 9 -18.17 1.61 -4.94
C THR A 9 -19.09 1.50 -3.73
N SER A 10 -20.22 0.79 -3.85
CA SER A 10 -21.16 0.65 -2.73
C SER A 10 -20.48 -0.09 -1.56
N GLN A 11 -20.95 0.14 -0.33
CA GLN A 11 -20.41 -0.56 0.84
C GLN A 11 -20.57 -2.09 0.73
N GLN A 12 -21.61 -2.53 0.03
CA GLN A 12 -21.85 -3.94 -0.28
C GLN A 12 -20.76 -4.47 -1.22
N ASP A 13 -20.41 -3.73 -2.26
CA ASP A 13 -19.35 -4.10 -3.21
C ASP A 13 -17.97 -4.10 -2.54
N ILE A 14 -17.69 -3.13 -1.66
CA ILE A 14 -16.44 -3.09 -0.87
C ILE A 14 -16.33 -4.33 0.02
N SER A 15 -17.39 -4.66 0.75
CA SER A 15 -17.43 -5.82 1.64
C SER A 15 -17.28 -7.13 0.86
N ARG A 16 -17.96 -7.25 -0.29
CA ARG A 16 -17.87 -8.39 -1.19
C ARG A 16 -16.46 -8.56 -1.78
N ALA A 17 -15.84 -7.48 -2.23
CA ALA A 17 -14.48 -7.51 -2.78
C ALA A 17 -13.45 -7.97 -1.73
N ARG A 18 -13.59 -7.50 -0.48
CA ARG A 18 -12.74 -7.94 0.64
C ARG A 18 -12.93 -9.42 0.94
N LEU A 19 -14.18 -9.91 0.94
CA LEU A 19 -14.48 -11.33 1.13
C LEU A 19 -13.86 -12.18 0.01
N TRP A 20 -14.05 -11.80 -1.24
CA TRP A 20 -13.47 -12.53 -2.38
C TRP A 20 -11.94 -12.55 -2.39
N PHE A 21 -11.30 -11.48 -1.93
CA PHE A 21 -9.85 -11.47 -1.75
C PHE A 21 -9.42 -12.43 -0.64
N PHE A 22 -10.11 -12.39 0.50
CA PHE A 22 -9.80 -13.28 1.64
C PHE A 22 -10.02 -14.76 1.31
N GLU A 23 -11.09 -15.10 0.59
CA GLU A 23 -11.39 -16.46 0.12
C GLU A 23 -10.46 -16.91 -1.02
N GLY A 24 -9.63 -16.03 -1.58
CA GLY A 24 -8.75 -16.34 -2.71
C GLY A 24 -9.45 -16.38 -4.08
N LYS A 25 -10.74 -16.04 -4.16
CA LYS A 25 -11.48 -15.89 -5.44
C LYS A 25 -10.90 -14.77 -6.32
N LYS A 26 -10.31 -13.74 -5.71
CA LYS A 26 -9.55 -12.68 -6.38
C LYS A 26 -8.13 -12.64 -5.83
N LYS A 27 -7.14 -12.74 -6.72
CA LYS A 27 -5.71 -12.76 -6.36
C LYS A 27 -5.16 -11.36 -6.02
N ILE A 28 -5.76 -10.32 -6.57
CA ILE A 28 -5.29 -8.93 -6.46
C ILE A 28 -6.45 -8.07 -5.96
N LEU A 29 -6.17 -7.23 -4.97
CA LEU A 29 -7.08 -6.21 -4.45
C LEU A 29 -6.39 -4.85 -4.57
N LEU A 30 -7.01 -3.91 -5.28
CA LEU A 30 -6.54 -2.53 -5.34
C LEU A 30 -7.06 -1.78 -4.11
N TYR A 31 -6.15 -1.21 -3.34
CA TYR A 31 -6.45 -0.48 -2.12
C TYR A 31 -5.91 0.94 -2.22
N SER A 32 -6.78 1.93 -2.04
CA SER A 32 -6.42 3.35 -2.16
C SER A 32 -6.19 3.98 -0.78
N GLU A 33 -5.29 4.96 -0.74
CA GLU A 33 -5.04 5.76 0.47
C GLU A 33 -6.33 6.43 0.96
N ARG A 34 -7.19 6.90 0.05
CA ARG A 34 -8.48 7.51 0.39
C ARG A 34 -9.37 6.52 1.15
N SER A 35 -9.46 5.26 0.72
CA SER A 35 -10.22 4.23 1.44
C SER A 35 -9.64 3.97 2.84
N HIS A 36 -8.32 3.95 2.95
CA HIS A 36 -7.62 3.79 4.22
C HIS A 36 -7.88 4.96 5.18
N PHE A 37 -7.84 6.20 4.68
CA PHE A 37 -8.09 7.41 5.45
C PHE A 37 -9.48 7.43 6.11
N TYR A 38 -10.54 7.08 5.37
CA TYR A 38 -11.92 7.15 5.88
C TYR A 38 -12.33 5.94 6.72
N HIS A 39 -11.86 4.73 6.40
CA HIS A 39 -12.41 3.51 6.98
C HIS A 39 -11.41 2.62 7.70
N ARG A 40 -10.10 2.79 7.47
CA ARG A 40 -9.03 1.95 8.06
C ARG A 40 -9.34 0.45 8.01
N TYR A 41 -9.88 -0.02 6.90
CA TYR A 41 -10.22 -1.44 6.76
C TYR A 41 -8.99 -2.32 6.95
N LYS A 42 -9.06 -3.26 7.90
CA LYS A 42 -8.08 -4.33 8.01
C LYS A 42 -8.32 -5.34 6.89
N ILE A 43 -7.39 -5.40 5.93
CA ILE A 43 -7.41 -6.37 4.84
C ILE A 43 -6.69 -7.63 5.32
N ARG A 44 -7.40 -8.76 5.35
CA ARG A 44 -6.87 -10.06 5.76
C ARG A 44 -6.49 -10.88 4.53
N GLY A 45 -5.53 -11.80 4.68
CA GLY A 45 -5.09 -12.68 3.59
C GLY A 45 -4.01 -12.09 2.68
N THR A 46 -3.52 -10.88 2.98
CA THR A 46 -2.43 -10.25 2.22
C THR A 46 -1.12 -10.99 2.45
N LYS A 47 -0.58 -11.60 1.38
CA LYS A 47 0.75 -12.23 1.37
C LYS A 47 1.83 -11.31 0.79
N HIS A 48 1.46 -10.50 -0.19
CA HIS A 48 2.34 -9.56 -0.87
C HIS A 48 1.69 -8.18 -0.91
N LEU A 49 2.38 -7.18 -0.37
CA LEU A 49 2.01 -5.78 -0.42
C LEU A 49 2.87 -5.07 -1.45
N LEU A 50 2.23 -4.44 -2.44
CA LEU A 50 2.88 -3.58 -3.42
C LEU A 50 2.40 -2.15 -3.24
N VAL A 51 3.28 -1.29 -2.71
CA VAL A 51 3.02 0.12 -2.52
C VAL A 51 3.47 0.87 -3.78
N TYR A 52 2.51 1.24 -4.64
CA TYR A 52 2.80 1.95 -5.89
C TYR A 52 3.38 3.35 -5.67
N SER A 53 2.94 4.03 -4.61
CA SER A 53 3.41 5.34 -4.22
C SER A 53 3.47 5.43 -2.71
N LEU A 54 4.53 6.04 -2.17
CA LEU A 54 4.66 6.25 -0.73
C LEU A 54 3.45 7.02 -0.17
N PRO A 55 2.89 6.59 0.98
CA PRO A 55 1.73 7.25 1.57
C PRO A 55 2.06 8.69 1.96
N GLY A 56 1.06 9.58 1.83
CA GLY A 56 1.25 10.99 2.20
C GLY A 56 1.47 11.19 3.70
N ARG A 57 0.86 10.33 4.52
CA ARG A 57 0.93 10.34 5.99
C ARG A 57 1.87 9.24 6.51
N LYS A 58 2.74 9.61 7.45
CA LYS A 58 3.74 8.67 8.04
C LYS A 58 3.07 7.51 8.77
N GLU A 59 1.88 7.71 9.32
CA GLU A 59 1.15 6.71 10.10
C GLU A 59 0.63 5.56 9.22
N PHE A 60 0.39 5.82 7.93
CA PHE A 60 -0.20 4.84 7.03
C PHE A 60 0.77 3.75 6.61
N TYR A 61 2.06 4.06 6.50
CA TYR A 61 3.05 3.05 6.12
C TYR A 61 3.08 1.85 7.09
N PRO A 62 3.25 2.04 8.42
CA PRO A 62 3.20 0.91 9.35
C PRO A 62 1.82 0.25 9.41
N GLU A 63 0.73 1.01 9.28
CA GLU A 63 -0.63 0.42 9.23
C GLU A 63 -0.80 -0.52 8.03
N LEU A 64 -0.31 -0.14 6.85
CA LEU A 64 -0.34 -0.97 5.63
C LEU A 64 0.56 -2.19 5.76
N VAL A 65 1.80 -2.02 6.26
CA VAL A 65 2.73 -3.13 6.49
C VAL A 65 2.15 -4.13 7.49
N ASN A 66 1.47 -3.66 8.53
CA ASN A 66 0.79 -4.52 9.51
C ASN A 66 -0.41 -5.31 8.93
N MET A 67 -0.87 -4.99 7.72
CA MET A 67 -1.88 -5.81 7.02
C MET A 67 -1.29 -7.07 6.40
N LEU A 68 0.03 -7.16 6.25
CA LEU A 68 0.70 -8.41 5.90
C LEU A 68 0.47 -9.39 7.07
N GLY A 69 -0.40 -10.37 6.90
CA GLY A 69 -0.76 -11.34 7.97
C GLY A 69 0.38 -12.32 8.28
N GLU A 70 0.39 -12.96 9.45
CA GLU A 70 1.50 -13.74 10.07
C GLU A 70 1.92 -14.99 9.30
N SER A 71 2.36 -14.80 8.07
CA SER A 71 2.87 -15.84 7.20
C SER A 71 4.38 -15.69 7.05
N GLU A 72 5.08 -16.80 6.93
CA GLU A 72 6.54 -16.83 6.81
C GLU A 72 7.05 -16.20 5.52
N ASN A 73 6.20 -16.11 4.49
CA ASN A 73 6.54 -15.61 3.15
C ASN A 73 5.90 -14.25 2.82
N ARG A 74 5.91 -13.31 3.77
CA ARG A 74 5.46 -11.93 3.53
C ARG A 74 6.44 -11.19 2.63
N LYS A 75 5.94 -10.50 1.62
CA LYS A 75 6.73 -9.57 0.80
C LYS A 75 6.13 -8.17 0.84
N CYS A 76 6.97 -7.15 0.99
CA CYS A 76 6.58 -5.75 0.88
C CYS A 76 7.50 -5.06 -0.13
N ASN A 77 6.94 -4.64 -1.26
CA ASN A 77 7.67 -3.89 -2.27
C ASN A 77 7.12 -2.48 -2.33
N VAL A 78 8.01 -1.49 -2.35
CA VAL A 78 7.65 -0.08 -2.38
C VAL A 78 8.31 0.55 -3.59
N LEU A 79 7.51 1.13 -4.48
CA LEU A 79 7.99 1.93 -5.59
C LEU A 79 8.15 3.37 -5.14
N PHE A 80 9.31 3.94 -5.46
CA PHE A 80 9.60 5.34 -5.18
C PHE A 80 10.51 5.92 -6.27
N SER A 81 10.44 7.23 -6.43
CA SER A 81 11.30 7.99 -7.34
C SER A 81 12.17 8.99 -6.57
N ARG A 82 13.13 9.63 -7.26
CA ARG A 82 13.92 10.72 -6.66
C ARG A 82 13.04 11.89 -6.18
N LEU A 83 11.85 12.07 -6.77
CA LEU A 83 10.89 13.12 -6.40
C LEU A 83 10.19 12.84 -5.08
N ASP A 84 10.23 11.60 -4.58
CA ASP A 84 9.57 11.22 -3.33
C ASP A 84 10.47 11.35 -2.09
N LEU A 85 11.62 12.05 -2.19
CA LEU A 85 12.58 12.21 -1.09
C LEU A 85 11.91 12.63 0.22
N LEU A 86 11.07 13.68 0.18
CA LEU A 86 10.40 14.19 1.38
C LEU A 86 9.42 13.18 1.98
N LYS A 87 8.78 12.32 1.17
CA LYS A 87 7.91 11.26 1.67
C LYS A 87 8.73 10.12 2.29
N LEU A 88 9.84 9.78 1.65
CA LEU A 88 10.75 8.75 2.10
C LEU A 88 11.41 9.12 3.43
N GLU A 89 11.88 10.37 3.57
CA GLU A 89 12.44 10.90 4.82
C GLU A 89 11.47 10.79 6.00
N ARG A 90 10.16 10.94 5.75
CA ARG A 90 9.12 10.80 6.80
C ARG A 90 8.91 9.37 7.26
N ILE A 91 9.24 8.38 6.42
CA ILE A 91 9.00 6.95 6.70
C ILE A 91 10.26 6.28 7.23
N VAL A 92 11.40 6.45 6.55
CA VAL A 92 12.67 5.76 6.89
C VAL A 92 13.70 6.66 7.58
N GLY A 93 13.43 7.97 7.69
CA GLY A 93 14.37 8.95 8.21
C GLY A 93 15.32 9.52 7.15
N LYS A 94 15.97 10.65 7.49
CA LYS A 94 16.80 11.46 6.58
C LYS A 94 18.03 10.73 6.04
N SER A 95 18.76 10.03 6.89
CA SER A 95 19.98 9.31 6.52
C SER A 95 19.69 8.16 5.56
N SER A 96 18.72 7.32 5.91
CA SER A 96 18.28 6.18 5.10
C SER A 96 17.68 6.63 3.76
N ALA A 97 16.84 7.66 3.75
CA ALA A 97 16.22 8.17 2.54
C ALA A 97 17.23 8.70 1.52
N ARG A 98 18.26 9.42 1.99
CA ARG A 98 19.36 9.88 1.12
C ARG A 98 20.11 8.72 0.50
N ARG A 99 20.43 7.68 1.30
CA ARG A 99 21.12 6.47 0.82
C ARG A 99 20.30 5.71 -0.24
N LEU A 100 18.98 5.66 -0.07
CA LEU A 100 18.06 5.03 -1.03
C LEU A 100 17.99 5.78 -2.37
N ILE A 101 18.06 7.11 -2.35
CA ILE A 101 17.98 7.93 -3.56
C ILE A 101 19.32 8.08 -4.28
N SER A 102 20.42 8.09 -3.51
CA SER A 102 21.77 8.22 -4.06
C SER A 102 22.29 6.93 -4.67
N SER A 103 21.71 5.78 -4.32
CA SER A 103 22.15 4.50 -4.84
C SER A 103 21.67 4.29 -6.28
N GLU A 104 22.55 3.76 -7.12
CA GLU A 104 22.25 3.41 -8.51
C GLU A 104 21.42 2.12 -8.63
N LYS A 105 21.29 1.35 -7.54
CA LYS A 105 20.54 0.09 -7.53
C LYS A 105 19.04 0.38 -7.44
N GLY A 106 18.25 -0.23 -8.32
CA GLY A 106 16.80 -0.08 -8.35
C GLY A 106 16.03 -0.95 -7.33
N MET A 107 16.72 -1.80 -6.56
CA MET A 107 16.10 -2.69 -5.57
C MET A 107 16.85 -2.61 -4.24
N PHE A 108 16.08 -2.39 -3.17
CA PHE A 108 16.58 -2.38 -1.80
C PHE A 108 15.82 -3.41 -0.99
N VAL A 109 16.56 -4.28 -0.29
CA VAL A 109 16.00 -5.28 0.62
C VAL A 109 16.45 -4.90 2.03
N PHE A 110 15.47 -4.77 2.92
CA PHE A 110 15.70 -4.60 4.35
C PHE A 110 15.31 -5.91 5.04
N CYS A 111 16.27 -6.55 5.70
CA CYS A 111 16.06 -7.71 6.56
C CYS A 111 15.80 -7.27 8.00
#